data_AF-A0A6L7WG80-F1
#
_entry.id   AF-A0A6L7WG80-F1
#
_cell.length_a   1.000
_cell.length_b   1.000
_cell.length_c   1.000
_cell.angle_alpha   90.00
_cell.angle_beta   90.00
_cell.angle_gamma   90.00
#
_symmetry.space_group_name_H-M   'P 1'
#
loop_
_entity.id
_entity.type
_entity.pdbx_description
1 polymer ?
#
loop_
_entity_poly.entity_id
_entity_poly.type
_entity_poly.pdbx_seq_one_letter_code
_entity_poly.pdbx_strand_id
1 'polypeptide(L)'
;MVHAPGGIRCPDCAMMRRPPMYELEATHYLRAAAVAIPAAALLGVIAAVLIPPSPFVGLFRLVLGFLAGAGGGTLVAAALDRATNRKRGLTMQLFAAAAIAGAFGVRLVLSGDFDLVLQDVAGSVMFVIGVIVAWNRLA
;
A
#
# COMPACT_ATOMS: atom_id res chain seq x y z
N MET A 1 -23.67 -23.10 -22.59
CA MET A 1 -24.15 -22.87 -21.20
C MET A 1 -22.98 -22.31 -20.39
N VAL A 2 -23.21 -21.44 -19.41
CA VAL A 2 -22.16 -20.77 -18.64
C VAL A 2 -22.37 -21.06 -17.15
N HIS A 3 -21.33 -21.51 -16.45
CA HIS A 3 -21.36 -21.70 -15.00
C HIS A 3 -21.03 -20.39 -14.30
N ALA A 4 -22.04 -19.76 -13.70
CA ALA A 4 -21.88 -18.58 -12.85
C ALA A 4 -22.01 -18.99 -11.37
N PRO A 5 -21.49 -18.20 -10.41
CA PRO A 5 -21.61 -18.52 -8.99
C PRO A 5 -23.07 -18.64 -8.49
N GLY A 6 -24.05 -18.09 -9.22
CA GLY A 6 -25.48 -18.26 -8.96
C GLY A 6 -26.15 -19.43 -9.70
N GLY A 7 -25.38 -20.34 -10.30
CA GLY A 7 -25.89 -21.49 -11.08
C GLY A 7 -25.64 -21.38 -12.59
N ILE A 8 -26.22 -22.32 -13.34
CA ILE A 8 -26.04 -22.40 -14.80
C ILE A 8 -26.97 -21.40 -15.49
N ARG A 9 -26.41 -20.53 -16.34
CA ARG A 9 -27.19 -19.60 -17.17
C ARG A 9 -26.88 -19.77 -18.65
N CYS A 10 -27.82 -19.35 -19.50
CA CYS A 10 -27.61 -19.26 -20.94
C CYS A 10 -26.58 -18.16 -21.28
N PRO A 11 -25.82 -18.23 -22.40
CA PRO A 11 -24.81 -17.22 -22.73
C PRO A 11 -25.39 -15.79 -22.79
N ASP A 12 -26.56 -15.64 -23.39
CA ASP A 12 -27.27 -14.35 -23.50
C ASP A 12 -27.79 -13.85 -22.14
N CYS A 13 -28.12 -14.78 -21.24
CA CYS A 13 -28.63 -14.50 -19.89
C CYS A 13 -27.50 -14.20 -18.89
N ALA A 14 -26.30 -14.71 -19.15
CA ALA A 14 -25.19 -14.63 -18.21
C ALA A 14 -24.54 -13.24 -18.21
N MET A 15 -24.60 -12.51 -19.35
CA MET A 15 -24.03 -11.16 -19.57
C MET A 15 -22.87 -10.88 -18.62
N MET A 16 -21.81 -11.71 -18.69
CA MET A 16 -20.68 -11.62 -17.75
C MET A 16 -19.91 -10.32 -18.00
N ARG A 17 -20.38 -9.24 -17.38
CA ARG A 17 -19.69 -7.96 -17.33
C ARG A 17 -18.70 -8.00 -16.18
N ARG A 18 -17.59 -7.26 -16.34
CA ARG A 18 -16.65 -7.07 -15.24
C ARG A 18 -17.40 -6.39 -14.09
N PRO A 19 -17.20 -6.83 -12.85
CA PRO A 19 -17.80 -6.15 -11.71
C PRO A 19 -17.40 -4.67 -11.72
N PRO A 20 -18.32 -3.74 -11.39
CA PRO A 20 -18.06 -2.30 -11.48
C PRO A 20 -16.91 -1.84 -10.57
N MET A 21 -16.52 -2.66 -9.59
CA MET A 21 -15.35 -2.44 -8.74
C MET A 21 -14.00 -2.56 -9.46
N TYR A 22 -13.94 -3.21 -10.63
CA TYR A 22 -12.75 -3.34 -11.49
C TYR A 22 -12.78 -2.42 -12.73
N GLU A 23 -13.85 -1.64 -12.89
CA GLU A 23 -13.93 -0.62 -13.93
C GLU A 23 -13.28 0.67 -13.41
N LEU A 24 -12.06 0.95 -13.88
CA LEU A 24 -11.31 2.15 -13.51
C LEU A 24 -11.36 3.20 -14.62
N GLU A 25 -11.96 4.33 -14.30
CA GLU A 25 -11.93 5.55 -15.10
C GLU A 25 -10.71 6.42 -14.76
N ALA A 26 -10.27 7.28 -15.67
CA ALA A 26 -9.09 8.15 -15.50
C ALA A 26 -9.13 9.01 -14.22
N THR A 27 -10.33 9.42 -13.81
CA THR A 27 -10.58 10.19 -12.58
C THR A 27 -10.17 9.43 -11.31
N HIS A 28 -10.28 8.10 -11.29
CA HIS A 28 -9.87 7.29 -10.15
C HIS A 28 -8.35 7.22 -10.00
N TYR A 29 -7.60 7.25 -11.10
CA TYR A 29 -6.13 7.31 -11.07
C TYR A 29 -5.63 8.64 -10.49
N LEU A 30 -6.25 9.75 -10.90
CA LEU A 30 -5.90 11.08 -10.36
C LEU A 30 -6.19 11.18 -8.86
N ARG A 31 -7.33 10.65 -8.41
CA ARG A 31 -7.65 10.58 -6.98
C ARG A 31 -6.69 9.70 -6.19
N ALA A 32 -6.31 8.55 -6.75
CA ALA A 32 -5.34 7.66 -6.12
C ALA A 32 -3.98 8.35 -5.96
N ALA A 33 -3.48 9.00 -7.02
CA ALA A 33 -2.22 9.76 -6.97
C ALA A 33 -2.29 10.93 -5.97
N ALA A 34 -3.40 11.68 -5.96
CA ALA A 34 -3.61 12.80 -5.06
C ALA A 34 -3.59 12.41 -3.58
N VAL A 35 -3.88 11.15 -3.24
CA VAL A 35 -3.82 10.63 -1.87
C VAL A 35 -2.50 9.92 -1.59
N ALA A 36 -1.98 9.16 -2.55
CA ALA A 36 -0.74 8.40 -2.42
C ALA A 36 0.47 9.30 -2.15
N ILE A 37 0.60 10.42 -2.89
CA ILE A 37 1.73 11.35 -2.76
C ILE A 37 1.80 11.99 -1.35
N PRO A 38 0.74 12.65 -0.83
CA PRO A 38 0.80 13.23 0.51
C PRO A 38 0.88 12.15 1.59
N ALA A 39 0.25 10.99 1.41
CA ALA A 39 0.40 9.87 2.35
C ALA A 39 1.85 9.39 2.44
N ALA A 40 2.55 9.29 1.30
CA ALA A 40 3.95 8.94 1.25
C ALA A 40 4.81 9.95 2.02
N ALA A 41 4.62 11.25 1.75
CA ALA A 41 5.35 12.31 2.44
C ALA A 41 5.10 12.30 3.96
N LEU A 42 3.84 12.28 4.39
CA LEU A 42 3.47 12.31 5.80
C LEU A 42 3.98 11.08 6.54
N LEU A 43 3.72 9.87 6.02
CA LEU A 43 4.18 8.65 6.67
C LEU A 43 5.70 8.55 6.67
N GLY A 44 6.38 9.02 5.62
CA GLY A 44 7.84 9.06 5.56
C GLY A 44 8.45 9.97 6.61
N VAL A 45 7.91 11.19 6.78
CA VAL A 45 8.36 12.14 7.81
C VAL A 45 8.10 11.60 9.21
N ILE A 46 6.90 11.05 9.46
CA ILE A 46 6.55 10.44 10.76
C ILE A 46 7.49 9.27 11.06
N ALA A 47 7.75 8.41 10.07
CA ALA A 47 8.65 7.27 10.24
C ALA A 47 10.11 7.69 10.47
N ALA A 48 10.57 8.78 9.84
CA ALA A 48 11.91 9.32 10.05
C ALA A 48 12.12 9.81 11.50
N VAL A 49 11.13 10.51 12.06
CA VAL A 49 11.19 11.06 13.42
C VAL A 49 11.01 9.96 14.48
N LEU A 50 10.04 9.06 14.28
CA LEU A 50 9.66 8.09 15.30
C LEU A 50 10.59 6.86 15.34
N ILE A 51 11.14 6.47 14.18
CA ILE A 51 11.98 5.29 14.03
C ILE A 51 13.24 5.68 13.26
N PRO A 52 14.13 6.55 13.79
CA PRO A 52 15.31 6.98 13.03
C PRO A 52 16.14 5.78 12.57
N PRO A 53 16.69 5.77 11.34
CA PRO A 53 17.45 4.63 10.84
C PRO A 53 18.66 4.38 11.75
N SER A 54 18.90 3.12 12.09
CA SER A 54 20.05 2.75 12.90
C SER A 54 20.48 1.32 12.57
N PRO A 55 21.78 1.01 12.72
CA PRO A 55 22.30 -0.34 12.54
C PRO A 55 21.93 -1.31 13.67
N PHE A 56 21.39 -0.82 14.80
CA PHE A 56 21.07 -1.66 15.95
C PHE A 56 19.78 -2.46 15.76
N VAL A 57 19.92 -3.78 15.65
CA VAL A 57 18.82 -4.74 15.51
C VAL A 57 18.41 -5.26 16.89
N GLY A 58 17.64 -4.45 17.62
CA GLY A 58 16.97 -4.90 18.85
C GLY A 58 15.58 -5.47 18.56
N LEU A 59 15.17 -6.53 19.28
CA LEU A 59 13.83 -7.12 19.16
C LEU A 59 12.72 -6.06 19.25
N PHE A 60 12.85 -5.11 20.16
CA PHE A 60 11.89 -4.02 20.34
C PHE A 60 11.72 -3.17 19.06
N ARG A 61 12.81 -2.84 18.36
CA ARG A 61 12.75 -2.07 17.11
C ARG A 61 12.16 -2.87 15.97
N LEU A 62 12.41 -4.18 15.93
CA LEU A 62 11.83 -5.07 14.91
C LEU A 62 10.32 -5.17 15.10
N VAL A 63 9.83 -5.34 16.34
CA VAL A 63 8.41 -5.30 16.66
C VAL A 63 7.80 -3.94 16.31
N LEU A 64 8.49 -2.84 16.61
CA LEU A 64 8.03 -1.50 16.26
C LEU A 64 7.93 -1.31 14.74
N GLY A 65 8.93 -1.77 13.98
CA GLY A 65 8.92 -1.76 12.52
C GLY A 65 7.80 -2.62 11.95
N PHE A 66 7.52 -3.79 12.54
CA PHE A 66 6.39 -4.63 12.17
C PHE A 66 5.05 -3.90 12.36
N LEU A 67 4.82 -3.33 13.55
CA LEU A 67 3.60 -2.60 13.87
C LEU A 67 3.44 -1.34 13.01
N ALA A 68 4.52 -0.58 12.83
CA ALA A 68 4.52 0.62 12.00
C ALA A 68 4.28 0.29 10.52
N GLY A 69 4.86 -0.81 10.02
CA GLY A 69 4.65 -1.29 8.66
C GLY A 69 3.19 -1.74 8.46
N ALA A 70 2.68 -2.58 9.35
CA ALA A 70 1.29 -3.02 9.29
C ALA A 70 0.32 -1.83 9.42
N GLY A 71 0.54 -0.94 10.39
CA GLY A 71 -0.24 0.27 10.59
C GLY A 71 -0.21 1.18 9.36
N GLY A 72 0.98 1.52 8.86
CA GLY A 72 1.15 2.34 7.67
C GLY A 72 0.48 1.74 6.43
N GLY A 73 0.68 0.44 6.19
CA GLY A 73 0.03 -0.28 5.10
C GLY A 73 -1.50 -0.26 5.20
N THR A 74 -2.06 -0.46 6.39
CA THR A 74 -3.52 -0.37 6.59
C THR A 74 -4.05 1.05 6.38
N LEU A 75 -3.32 2.07 6.82
CA LEU A 75 -3.72 3.47 6.66
C LEU A 75 -3.72 3.88 5.19
N VAL A 76 -2.68 3.53 4.43
CA VAL A 76 -2.60 3.82 3.00
C VAL A 76 -3.72 3.10 2.24
N ALA A 77 -3.93 1.81 2.51
CA ALA A 77 -5.01 1.05 1.88
C ALA A 77 -6.38 1.66 2.17
N ALA A 78 -6.67 2.01 3.43
CA ALA A 78 -7.94 2.63 3.82
C ALA A 78 -8.12 4.04 3.22
N ALA A 79 -7.04 4.81 3.06
CA ALA A 79 -7.09 6.12 2.41
C ALA A 79 -7.43 5.98 0.91
N LEU A 80 -6.78 5.04 0.22
CA LEU A 80 -7.05 4.76 -1.20
C LEU A 80 -8.46 4.21 -1.42
N ASP A 81 -8.93 3.30 -0.56
CA ASP A 81 -10.29 2.77 -0.62
C ASP A 81 -11.34 3.87 -0.50
N ARG A 82 -11.18 4.80 0.46
CA ARG A 82 -12.13 5.91 0.63
C ARG A 82 -12.06 6.88 -0.55
N ALA A 83 -10.88 7.18 -1.06
CA ALA A 83 -10.69 8.16 -2.13
C ALA A 83 -11.20 7.66 -3.49
N THR A 84 -11.09 6.36 -3.74
CA THR A 84 -11.43 5.75 -5.05
C THR A 84 -12.81 5.11 -5.09
N ASN A 85 -13.60 5.22 -4.01
CA ASN A 85 -14.92 4.58 -3.86
C ASN A 85 -14.85 3.05 -3.84
N ARG A 86 -13.92 2.49 -3.07
CA ARG A 86 -13.71 1.05 -2.84
C ARG A 86 -13.42 0.25 -4.12
N LYS A 87 -12.72 0.87 -5.07
CA LYS A 87 -12.27 0.22 -6.31
C LYS A 87 -11.11 -0.72 -5.98
N ARG A 88 -11.10 -1.88 -6.63
CA ARG A 88 -10.09 -2.93 -6.39
C ARG A 88 -9.38 -3.30 -7.69
N GLY A 89 -8.19 -3.87 -7.55
CA GLY A 89 -7.41 -4.38 -8.68
C GLY A 89 -5.93 -4.01 -8.62
N LEU A 90 -5.19 -4.54 -9.59
CA LEU A 90 -3.73 -4.45 -9.64
C LEU A 90 -3.22 -3.01 -9.68
N THR A 91 -3.94 -2.10 -10.33
CA THR A 91 -3.55 -0.68 -10.40
C THR A 91 -3.60 0.00 -9.03
N MET A 92 -4.60 -0.29 -8.20
CA MET A 92 -4.70 0.26 -6.85
C MET A 92 -3.63 -0.31 -5.92
N GLN A 93 -3.29 -1.60 -6.08
CA GLN A 93 -2.17 -2.22 -5.37
C GLN A 93 -0.84 -1.55 -5.72
N LEU A 94 -0.61 -1.21 -7.00
CA LEU A 94 0.59 -0.50 -7.42
C LEU A 94 0.68 0.91 -6.82
N PHE A 95 -0.43 1.66 -6.74
CA PHE A 95 -0.42 2.96 -6.05
C PHE A 95 -0.11 2.84 -4.56
N ALA A 96 -0.66 1.84 -3.88
CA ALA A 96 -0.37 1.60 -2.47
C ALA A 96 1.11 1.24 -2.25
N ALA A 97 1.64 0.34 -3.07
CA ALA A 97 3.06 -0.03 -3.04
C ALA A 97 3.96 1.18 -3.34
N ALA A 98 3.61 1.99 -4.34
CA ALA A 98 4.33 3.21 -4.68
C ALA A 98 4.30 4.25 -3.55
N ALA A 99 3.18 4.42 -2.85
CA ALA A 99 3.08 5.32 -1.71
C ALA A 99 3.98 4.86 -0.55
N ILE A 100 4.01 3.56 -0.26
CA ILE A 100 4.84 2.99 0.80
C ILE A 100 6.33 3.05 0.43
N ALA A 101 6.68 2.81 -0.84
CA ALA A 101 8.03 3.01 -1.35
C ALA A 101 8.46 4.47 -1.29
N GLY A 102 7.55 5.40 -1.63
CA GLY A 102 7.77 6.83 -1.49
C GLY A 102 8.00 7.22 -0.02
N ALA A 103 7.22 6.69 0.91
CA ALA A 103 7.41 6.94 2.34
C ALA A 103 8.77 6.44 2.84
N PHE A 104 9.18 5.25 2.39
CA PHE A 104 10.49 4.70 2.70
C PHE A 104 11.63 5.56 2.13
N GLY A 105 11.48 6.03 0.89
CA GLY A 105 12.42 6.95 0.26
C GLY A 105 12.53 8.30 0.99
N VAL A 106 11.39 8.91 1.36
CA VAL A 106 11.36 10.17 2.12
C VAL A 106 12.05 10.01 3.47
N ARG A 107 11.79 8.91 4.17
CA ARG A 107 12.46 8.57 5.43
C ARG A 107 13.98 8.53 5.27
N LEU A 108 14.48 7.89 4.22
CA LEU A 108 15.91 7.78 3.92
C LEU A 108 16.54 9.13 3.58
N VAL A 109 15.88 9.92 2.74
CA VAL A 109 16.37 11.25 2.36
C VAL A 109 16.47 12.16 3.59
N LEU A 110 15.49 12.12 4.49
CA LEU A 110 15.52 12.91 5.73
C LEU A 110 16.66 12.49 6.67
N SER A 111 17.04 11.21 6.66
CA SER A 111 18.16 10.74 7.49
C SER A 111 19.55 11.05 6.92
N GLY A 112 19.64 11.44 5.65
CA GLY A 112 20.88 11.90 5.03
C GLY A 112 21.95 10.83 4.78
N ASP A 113 21.63 9.54 4.99
CA ASP A 113 22.62 8.48 4.98
C ASP A 113 22.07 7.22 4.27
N PHE A 114 22.54 7.01 3.03
CA PHE A 114 22.07 5.94 2.15
C PHE A 114 22.73 4.58 2.47
N ASP A 115 23.86 4.55 3.18
CA ASP A 115 24.51 3.31 3.61
C ASP A 115 23.73 2.59 4.71
N LEU A 116 22.85 3.31 5.43
CA LEU A 116 21.94 2.73 6.40
C LEU A 116 20.83 1.88 5.76
N VAL A 117 20.63 1.90 4.43
CA VAL A 117 19.59 1.08 3.78
C VAL A 117 19.80 -0.42 4.03
N LEU A 118 21.04 -0.91 3.91
CA LEU A 118 21.36 -2.33 4.14
C LEU A 118 21.49 -2.68 5.62
N GLN A 119 21.79 -1.71 6.47
CA GLN A 119 21.96 -1.92 7.91
C GLN A 119 20.66 -1.71 8.72
N ASP A 120 19.69 -0.98 8.18
CA ASP A 120 18.38 -0.73 8.79
C ASP A 120 17.41 -1.89 8.54
N VAL A 121 17.65 -2.98 9.25
CA VAL A 121 16.79 -4.18 9.23
C VAL A 121 15.35 -3.84 9.66
N ALA A 122 15.17 -2.91 10.60
CA ALA A 122 13.83 -2.53 11.06
C ALA A 122 13.06 -1.74 9.98
N GLY A 123 13.74 -0.83 9.27
CA GLY A 123 13.16 -0.06 8.17
C GLY A 123 12.77 -0.94 6.98
N SER A 124 13.62 -1.90 6.60
CA SER A 124 13.31 -2.85 5.52
C SER A 124 12.14 -3.77 5.87
N VAL A 125 12.09 -4.28 7.10
CA VAL A 125 10.95 -5.05 7.62
C VAL A 125 9.66 -4.22 7.59
N MET A 126 9.71 -2.96 8.04
CA MET A 126 8.58 -2.03 8.01
C MET A 126 8.05 -1.83 6.58
N PHE A 127 8.95 -1.63 5.62
CA PHE A 127 8.62 -1.47 4.20
C PHE A 127 7.93 -2.72 3.64
N VAL A 128 8.57 -3.89 3.80
CA VAL A 128 8.06 -5.16 3.27
C VAL A 128 6.68 -5.49 3.85
N ILE A 129 6.52 -5.36 5.16
CA ILE A 129 5.23 -5.63 5.81
C ILE A 129 4.17 -4.64 5.37
N GLY A 130 4.52 -3.36 5.26
CA GLY A 130 3.60 -2.33 4.78
C GLY A 130 3.07 -2.67 3.39
N VAL A 131 3.95 -3.05 2.46
CA VAL A 131 3.56 -3.45 1.11
C VAL A 131 2.67 -4.69 1.14
N ILE A 132 3.05 -5.75 1.87
CA ILE A 132 2.25 -6.99 1.97
C ILE A 132 0.86 -6.71 2.53
N VAL A 133 0.77 -5.94 3.61
CA VAL A 133 -0.50 -5.63 4.28
C VAL A 133 -1.40 -4.77 3.38
N ALA A 134 -0.84 -3.77 2.71
CA ALA A 134 -1.60 -2.94 1.78
C ALA A 134 -2.07 -3.73 0.55
N TRP A 135 -1.21 -4.58 0.01
CA TRP A 135 -1.50 -5.42 -1.14
C TRP A 135 -2.65 -6.39 -0.86
N ASN A 136 -2.59 -7.11 0.26
CA ASN A 136 -3.61 -8.07 0.66
C ASN A 136 -4.97 -7.43 0.96
N ARG A 137 -5.00 -6.14 1.32
CA ARG A 137 -6.26 -5.41 1.56
C ARG A 137 -6.91 -4.89 0.28
N LEU A 138 -6.13 -4.61 -0.76
CA LEU A 138 -6.59 -4.03 -2.02
C LEU A 138 -6.76 -5.07 -3.15
N ALA A 139 -6.51 -6.36 -2.86
CA ALA A 139 -6.84 -7.50 -3.71
C ALA A 139 -8.37 -7.73 -3.80
#